data_AF-M6RWI4-F1
#
_entry.id   AF-M6RWI4-F1
#
_cell.length_a   1.000
_cell.length_b   1.000
_cell.length_c   1.000
_cell.angle_alpha   90.00
_cell.angle_beta   90.00
_cell.angle_gamma   90.00
#
_symmetry.space_group_name_H-M   'P 1'
#
loop_
_entity.id
_entity.type
_entity.pdbx_description
1 polymer ?
#
loop_
_entity_poly.entity_id
_entity_poly.type
_entity_poly.pdbx_seq_one_letter_code
_entity_poly.pdbx_strand_id
1 'polypeptide(L)'
;MSDLFTKKPIPPLAHKIRPSSFEEVIGQSKATKQLANYRFPVSIILYGPPGTGKSTLAGILCRKWNLPFVEYNAVSTGVAEIKKLLERAEREGTILLFLDEIHRFSASQQDSLLKGVETGHLI
;
A
#
# COMPACT_ATOMS: atom_id res chain seq x y z
N MET A 1 19.13 22.57 13.93
CA MET A 1 18.33 22.90 15.12
C MET A 1 17.13 21.97 15.14
N SER A 2 17.16 20.91 15.95
CA SER A 2 15.99 20.08 16.22
C SER A 2 15.07 20.86 17.15
N ASP A 3 13.86 21.14 16.67
CA ASP A 3 12.82 21.87 17.40
C ASP A 3 12.52 21.19 18.74
N LEU A 4 12.72 21.93 19.83
CA LEU A 4 12.72 21.44 21.22
C LEU A 4 11.33 20.97 21.69
N PHE A 5 10.29 21.31 20.94
CA PHE A 5 8.89 21.07 21.28
C PHE A 5 8.20 20.00 20.42
N THR A 6 8.84 19.51 19.36
CA THR A 6 8.28 18.44 18.51
C THR A 6 8.64 17.06 19.05
N LYS A 7 7.90 16.60 20.06
CA LYS A 7 7.97 15.21 20.52
C LYS A 7 7.30 14.31 19.49
N LYS A 8 8.08 13.56 18.71
CA LYS A 8 7.53 12.54 17.80
C LYS A 8 6.72 11.50 18.60
N PRO A 9 5.52 11.12 18.14
CA PRO A 9 4.73 10.10 18.81
C PRO A 9 5.50 8.77 18.81
N ILE A 10 5.48 8.06 19.95
CA ILE A 10 6.09 6.74 20.06
C ILE A 10 5.17 5.76 19.32
N PRO A 11 5.65 5.05 18.29
CA PRO A 11 4.80 4.11 17.56
C PRO A 11 4.38 2.95 18.47
N PRO A 12 3.14 2.43 18.32
CA PRO A 12 2.66 1.31 19.11
C PRO A 12 3.50 0.04 18.82
N LEU A 13 3.52 -0.89 19.77
CA LEU A 13 4.28 -2.14 19.63
C LEU A 13 3.93 -2.89 18.34
N ALA A 14 2.63 -2.97 18.02
CA ALA A 14 2.13 -3.61 16.81
C ALA A 14 2.77 -3.06 15.52
N HIS A 15 3.14 -1.77 15.48
CA HIS A 15 3.86 -1.18 14.36
C HIS A 15 5.35 -1.55 14.38
N LYS A 16 5.97 -1.56 15.57
CA LYS A 16 7.39 -1.88 15.76
C LYS A 16 7.74 -3.32 15.39
N ILE A 17 6.82 -4.26 15.63
CA ILE A 17 7.04 -5.70 15.39
C ILE A 17 6.58 -6.15 14.00
N ARG A 18 6.19 -5.23 13.10
CA ARG A 18 5.74 -5.60 11.75
C ARG A 18 6.87 -6.31 11.00
N PRO A 19 6.63 -7.51 10.45
CA PRO A 19 7.57 -8.21 9.58
C PRO A 19 8.17 -7.33 8.49
N SER A 20 9.48 -7.45 8.30
CA SER A 20 10.23 -6.72 7.29
C SER A 20 10.37 -7.51 5.97
N SER A 21 10.26 -8.83 6.05
CA SER A 21 10.42 -9.82 4.97
C SER A 21 9.29 -10.87 4.98
N PHE A 22 9.15 -11.68 3.93
CA PHE A 22 8.12 -12.72 3.86
C PHE A 22 8.39 -13.88 4.83
N GLU A 23 9.66 -14.11 5.15
CA GLU A 23 10.16 -15.16 6.05
C GLU A 23 9.79 -14.88 7.52
N GLU A 24 9.67 -13.60 7.88
CA GLU A 24 9.24 -13.15 9.21
C GLU A 24 7.72 -13.23 9.42
N VAL A 25 6.93 -13.43 8.35
CA VAL A 25 5.47 -13.51 8.46
C VAL A 25 5.09 -14.86 9.06
N ILE A 26 4.42 -14.82 10.22
CA ILE A 26 3.94 -16.01 10.91
C ILE A 26 2.58 -16.42 10.34
N GLY A 27 2.48 -17.66 9.85
CA GLY A 27 1.27 -18.22 9.25
C GLY A 27 1.11 -17.88 7.76
N GLN A 28 -0.01 -18.32 7.17
CA GLN A 28 -0.36 -18.04 5.76
C GLN A 28 0.73 -18.40 4.72
N SER A 29 1.48 -19.49 4.97
CA SER A 29 2.67 -19.87 4.19
C SER A 29 2.45 -20.02 2.68
N LYS A 30 1.24 -20.41 2.26
CA LYS A 30 0.89 -20.47 0.83
C LYS A 30 0.86 -19.08 0.20
N ALA A 31 0.20 -18.12 0.84
CA ALA A 31 0.07 -16.76 0.33
C ALA A 31 1.42 -16.04 0.31
N THR A 32 2.22 -16.14 1.39
CA THR A 32 3.54 -15.51 1.45
C THR A 32 4.49 -16.07 0.40
N LYS A 33 4.50 -17.39 0.18
CA LYS A 33 5.29 -18.01 -0.91
C LYS A 33 4.85 -17.55 -2.29
N GLN A 34 3.54 -17.46 -2.53
CA GLN A 34 3.02 -16.94 -3.81
C GLN A 34 3.43 -15.49 -4.05
N LEU A 35 3.26 -14.64 -3.04
CA LEU A 35 3.66 -13.23 -3.11
C LEU A 35 5.17 -13.06 -3.32
N ALA A 36 5.98 -13.87 -2.63
CA ALA A 36 7.44 -13.86 -2.78
C ALA A 36 7.90 -14.21 -4.20
N ASN A 37 7.12 -15.01 -4.94
CA ASN A 37 7.44 -15.44 -6.30
C ASN A 37 7.14 -14.39 -7.37
N TYR A 38 6.38 -13.33 -7.08
CA TYR A 38 6.14 -12.27 -8.06
C TYR A 38 7.43 -11.47 -8.33
N ARG A 39 8.00 -11.69 -9.52
CA ARG A 39 9.21 -10.99 -9.98
C ARG A 39 8.96 -9.55 -10.38
N PHE A 40 7.76 -9.27 -10.89
CA PHE A 40 7.36 -7.95 -11.35
C PHE A 40 6.18 -7.43 -10.52
N PRO A 41 6.01 -6.11 -10.39
CA PRO A 41 4.83 -5.51 -9.77
C PRO A 41 3.56 -5.96 -10.47
N VAL A 42 2.56 -6.36 -9.69
CA VAL A 42 1.23 -6.75 -10.15
C VAL A 42 0.18 -6.22 -9.17
N SER A 43 -0.98 -5.83 -9.66
CA SER A 43 -2.10 -5.43 -8.79
C SER A 43 -2.64 -6.64 -8.03
N ILE A 44 -2.83 -6.49 -6.72
CA ILE A 44 -3.18 -7.59 -5.81
C ILE A 44 -4.34 -7.16 -4.92
N ILE A 45 -5.35 -8.03 -4.79
CA ILE A 45 -6.36 -7.92 -3.75
C ILE A 45 -5.98 -8.83 -2.58
N LEU A 46 -5.72 -8.23 -1.42
CA LEU A 46 -5.50 -8.96 -0.17
C LEU A 46 -6.83 -9.03 0.59
N TYR A 47 -7.40 -10.22 0.73
CA TYR A 47 -8.66 -10.44 1.42
C TYR A 47 -8.46 -11.26 2.70
N GLY A 48 -9.04 -10.80 3.79
CA GLY A 48 -9.05 -11.51 5.06
C GLY A 48 -9.48 -10.63 6.23
N PRO A 49 -9.78 -11.24 7.40
CA PRO A 49 -10.16 -10.52 8.62
C PRO A 49 -9.17 -9.41 9.03
N PRO A 50 -9.59 -8.45 9.88
CA PRO A 50 -8.66 -7.46 10.46
C PRO A 50 -7.53 -8.16 11.21
N GLY A 51 -6.33 -7.57 11.18
CA GLY A 51 -5.16 -8.13 11.88
C GLY A 51 -4.43 -9.29 11.18
N THR A 52 -4.86 -9.71 9.99
CA THR A 52 -4.20 -10.79 9.22
C THR A 52 -2.91 -10.38 8.47
N GLY A 53 -2.44 -9.14 8.65
CA GLY A 53 -1.17 -8.67 8.09
C GLY A 53 -1.23 -8.12 6.66
N LYS A 54 -2.42 -7.80 6.13
CA LYS A 54 -2.59 -7.26 4.75
C LYS A 54 -1.69 -6.05 4.46
N SER A 55 -1.74 -5.01 5.29
CA SER A 55 -0.91 -3.81 5.13
C SER A 55 0.59 -4.12 5.29
N THR A 56 0.95 -5.07 6.16
CA THR A 56 2.34 -5.55 6.30
C THR A 56 2.82 -6.19 5.01
N LEU A 57 2.02 -7.07 4.39
CA LEU A 57 2.37 -7.73 3.12
C LEU A 57 2.55 -6.71 1.99
N ALA A 58 1.70 -5.69 1.92
CA ALA A 58 1.86 -4.59 0.96
C ALA A 58 3.19 -3.83 1.17
N GLY A 59 3.55 -3.55 2.43
CA GLY A 59 4.83 -2.92 2.76
C GLY A 59 6.04 -3.79 2.39
N ILE A 60 5.95 -5.12 2.53
CA ILE A 60 7.01 -6.04 2.10
C ILE A 60 7.13 -6.04 0.57
N LEU A 61 6.01 -6.05 -0.16
CA LEU A 61 6.01 -5.99 -1.63
C LEU A 61 6.61 -4.69 -2.15
N CYS A 62 6.26 -3.54 -1.55
CA CYS A 62 6.90 -2.25 -1.85
C CYS A 62 8.43 -2.34 -1.75
N ARG A 63 8.95 -2.86 -0.64
CA ARG A 63 10.40 -3.02 -0.45
C ARG A 63 11.00 -3.94 -1.50
N LYS A 64 10.33 -5.05 -1.82
CA LYS A 64 10.79 -6.02 -2.84
C LYS A 64 10.89 -5.39 -4.22
N TRP A 65 9.93 -4.55 -4.61
CA TRP A 65 9.87 -3.96 -5.94
C TRP A 65 10.53 -2.58 -6.05
N ASN A 66 10.96 -2.01 -4.92
CA ASN A 66 11.63 -0.71 -4.85
C ASN A 66 10.85 0.41 -5.56
N LEU A 67 9.54 0.46 -5.31
CA LEU A 67 8.64 1.49 -5.85
C LEU A 67 8.30 2.53 -4.78
N PRO A 68 8.04 3.79 -5.18
CA PRO A 68 7.37 4.75 -4.31
C PRO A 68 6.08 4.16 -3.75
N PHE A 69 5.85 4.33 -2.45
CA PHE A 69 4.71 3.72 -1.77
C PHE A 69 3.80 4.77 -1.17
N VAL A 70 2.50 4.59 -1.42
CA VAL A 70 1.45 5.44 -0.89
C VAL A 70 0.37 4.55 -0.28
N GLU A 71 -0.01 4.85 0.96
CA GLU A 71 -1.13 4.21 1.64
C GLU A 71 -2.32 5.18 1.68
N TYR A 72 -3.45 4.74 1.16
CA TYR A 72 -4.73 5.45 1.21
C TYR A 72 -5.79 4.54 1.84
N ASN A 73 -6.78 5.16 2.48
CA ASN A 73 -7.96 4.47 2.97
C ASN A 73 -9.17 4.87 2.12
N ALA A 74 -9.85 3.88 1.55
CA ALA A 74 -10.99 4.06 0.66
C ALA A 74 -12.12 4.94 1.24
N VAL A 75 -12.32 4.89 2.56
CA VAL A 75 -13.37 5.62 3.26
C VAL A 75 -13.05 7.12 3.35
N SER A 76 -11.77 7.46 3.52
CA SER A 76 -11.35 8.86 3.74
C SER A 76 -10.77 9.53 2.50
N THR A 77 -10.45 8.79 1.44
CA THR A 77 -9.73 9.32 0.27
C THR A 77 -10.71 9.84 -0.77
N GLY A 78 -10.69 11.14 -1.08
CA GLY A 78 -11.51 11.71 -2.15
C GLY A 78 -10.97 11.44 -3.56
N VAL A 79 -11.80 11.74 -4.57
CA VAL A 79 -11.40 11.71 -6.00
C VAL A 79 -10.25 12.70 -6.28
N ALA A 80 -10.19 13.82 -5.58
CA ALA A 80 -9.16 14.84 -5.79
C ALA A 80 -7.76 14.32 -5.38
N GLU A 81 -7.68 13.55 -4.29
CA GLU A 81 -6.44 12.94 -3.81
C GLU A 81 -5.92 11.88 -4.79
N ILE A 82 -6.82 11.07 -5.37
CA ILE A 82 -6.47 10.12 -6.44
C ILE A 82 -5.89 10.88 -7.65
N LYS A 83 -6.52 11.97 -8.09
CA LYS A 83 -6.01 12.78 -9.20
C LYS A 83 -4.62 13.37 -8.92
N LYS A 84 -4.39 13.90 -7.72
CA LYS A 84 -3.07 14.39 -7.29
C LYS A 84 -2.02 13.29 -7.29
N LEU A 85 -2.40 12.07 -6.91
CA LEU A 85 -1.51 10.92 -6.96
C LEU A 85 -1.14 10.55 -8.39
N LEU A 86 -2.10 10.61 -9.32
CA LEU A 86 -1.83 10.39 -10.75
C LEU A 86 -0.87 11.44 -11.32
N GLU A 87 -1.08 12.72 -11.01
CA GLU A 87 -0.16 13.81 -11.40
C GLU A 87 1.25 13.62 -10.81
N ARG A 88 1.36 12.98 -9.64
CA ARG A 88 2.66 12.60 -9.06
C ARG A 88 3.28 11.45 -9.83
N ALA A 89 2.50 10.41 -10.15
CA ALA A 89 2.98 9.26 -10.91
C ALA A 89 3.42 9.63 -12.34
N GLU A 90 2.77 10.61 -12.98
CA GLU A 90 3.22 11.14 -14.28
C GLU A 90 4.65 11.72 -14.24
N ARG A 91 5.11 12.16 -13.06
CA ARG A 91 6.46 12.74 -12.86
C ARG A 91 7.46 11.74 -12.29
N GLU A 92 7.01 10.86 -11.39
CA GLU A 92 7.86 9.91 -10.65
C GLU A 92 7.89 8.50 -11.26
N GLY A 93 7.01 8.21 -12.22
CA GLY A 93 6.78 6.87 -12.74
C GLY A 93 5.77 6.07 -11.89
N THR A 94 5.83 4.74 -11.98
CA THR A 94 4.90 3.85 -11.29
C THR A 94 4.98 3.99 -9.78
N ILE A 95 3.83 4.16 -9.13
CA ILE A 95 3.68 4.20 -7.67
C ILE A 95 2.91 2.97 -7.22
N LEU A 96 3.40 2.30 -6.16
CA LEU A 96 2.63 1.28 -5.47
C LEU A 96 1.62 1.93 -4.55
N LEU A 97 0.34 1.70 -4.83
CA LEU A 97 -0.77 2.25 -4.06
C LEU A 97 -1.43 1.14 -3.24
N PHE A 98 -1.27 1.20 -1.92
CA PHE A 98 -2.06 0.37 -1.01
C PHE A 98 -3.37 1.07 -0.67
N LEU A 99 -4.49 0.45 -1.04
CA LEU A 99 -5.84 0.89 -0.69
C LEU A 99 -6.43 -0.02 0.38
N ASP A 100 -6.54 0.51 1.60
CA ASP A 100 -7.26 -0.17 2.67
C ASP A 100 -8.77 0.03 2.52
N GLU A 101 -9.53 -0.97 2.93
CA GLU A 101 -11.00 -0.98 2.87
C GLU A 101 -11.61 -0.70 1.49
N ILE A 102 -10.95 -1.18 0.41
CA ILE A 102 -11.40 -1.03 -0.98
C ILE A 102 -12.85 -1.46 -1.23
N HIS A 103 -13.42 -2.31 -0.37
CA HIS A 103 -14.83 -2.70 -0.41
C HIS A 103 -15.82 -1.55 -0.14
N ARG A 104 -15.33 -0.38 0.32
CA ARG A 104 -16.12 0.85 0.56
C ARG A 104 -15.94 1.89 -0.55
N PHE A 105 -15.19 1.58 -1.61
CA PHE A 105 -14.93 2.51 -2.71
C PHE A 105 -16.21 2.81 -3.50
N SER A 106 -16.43 4.09 -3.79
CA SER A 106 -17.50 4.57 -4.64
C SER A 106 -17.14 4.43 -6.12
N ALA A 107 -18.16 4.41 -6.98
CA ALA A 107 -17.98 4.32 -8.44
C ALA A 107 -17.07 5.43 -8.99
N SER A 108 -17.22 6.66 -8.52
CA SER A 108 -16.42 7.80 -9.00
C SER A 108 -14.94 7.70 -8.60
N GLN A 109 -14.64 7.15 -7.42
CA GLN A 109 -13.26 6.86 -7.03
C GLN A 109 -12.68 5.72 -7.87
N GLN A 110 -13.47 4.68 -8.15
CA GLN A 110 -13.06 3.55 -8.98
C GLN A 110 -12.69 4.00 -10.41
N ASP A 111 -13.52 4.82 -11.06
CA ASP A 111 -13.25 5.34 -12.41
C ASP A 111 -11.92 6.13 -12.45
N SER A 112 -11.65 6.92 -11.41
CA SER A 112 -10.43 7.70 -11.31
C SER A 112 -9.20 6.80 -11.10
N LEU A 113 -9.34 5.75 -10.30
CA LEU A 113 -8.28 4.77 -10.03
C LEU A 113 -7.95 3.93 -11.27
N LEU A 114 -8.99 3.50 -12.02
CA LEU A 114 -8.85 2.64 -13.20
C LEU A 114 -7.89 3.25 -14.23
N LYS A 115 -8.00 4.56 -14.49
CA LYS A 115 -7.08 5.28 -15.37
C LYS A 115 -5.62 5.09 -14.97
N GLY A 116 -5.32 5.13 -13.66
CA GLY A 116 -3.96 4.94 -13.15
C GLY A 116 -3.43 3.52 -13.34
N VAL A 117 -4.29 2.53 -13.14
CA VAL A 117 -3.95 1.11 -13.31
C VAL A 117 -3.72 0.78 -14.80
N GLU A 118 -4.62 1.23 -15.69
CA GLU A 118 -4.53 0.99 -17.13
C GLU A 118 -3.30 1.63 -17.77
N THR A 119 -2.84 2.77 -17.23
CA THR A 119 -1.63 3.47 -17.69
C THR A 119 -0.34 2.95 -17.05
N GLY A 120 -0.43 2.06 -16.06
CA GLY A 120 0.73 1.58 -15.29
C GLY A 120 1.33 2.61 -14.34
N HIS A 121 0.67 3.76 -14.14
CA HIS A 121 1.06 4.77 -13.17
C HIS A 121 0.82 4.32 -11.73
N LEU A 122 -0.21 3.50 -11.51
CA LEU A 122 -0.52 2.91 -10.22
C LEU A 122 -0.46 1.39 -10.32
N ILE A 123 0.17 0.75 -9.34
CA ILE A 123 0.19 -0.71 -9.17
C ILE A 123 -0.33 -1.12 -7.80
#